data_AF-A0A5M3MCZ9-F1
#
_entry.id   AF-A0A5M3MCZ9-F1
#
_cell.length_a   1.000
_cell.length_b   1.000
_cell.length_c   1.000
_cell.angle_alpha   90.00
_cell.angle_beta   90.00
_cell.angle_gamma   90.00
#
_symmetry.space_group_name_H-M   'P 1'
#
loop_
_entity.id
_entity.type
_entity.pdbx_description
1 polymer ?
#
loop_
_entity_poly.entity_id
_entity_poly.type
_entity_poly.pdbx_seq_one_letter_code
_entity_poly.pdbx_strand_id
1 'polypeptide(L)'
;MPHYEDDPDDVVEFHVSITRYRPTEPSNFISAVDFFISLSLLNKSMTINPEISDISFDAQSFRWCSWVDTPLSFKSPELTDLGSSFIAEFFRCITSRPEYVTLTRCEIPPETNIRGHYACFDGIVSGSSMLNALRSWDGSELHIKECPGFTDAVLRDIGDEDIPCLRRLRALTVTGAAFSAEAFKYMVERRYPAGSSSTQRRWSIWVDDGPALPAEMRNWFEARVPSFIWEP
;
A
#
# COMPACT_ATOMS: atom_id res chain seq x y z
N MET A 1 27.96 21.42 -28.28
CA MET A 1 28.50 21.10 -26.94
C MET A 1 27.60 20.04 -26.36
N PRO A 2 28.08 18.80 -26.13
CA PRO A 2 27.30 17.77 -25.47
C PRO A 2 27.18 18.13 -23.98
N HIS A 3 25.95 18.25 -23.49
CA HIS A 3 25.66 18.22 -22.06
C HIS A 3 25.88 16.77 -21.62
N TYR A 4 27.00 16.50 -20.95
CA TYR A 4 27.08 15.33 -20.09
C TYR A 4 26.17 15.66 -18.91
N GLU A 5 24.95 15.13 -18.93
CA GLU A 5 24.19 14.96 -17.69
C GLU A 5 25.05 14.01 -16.85
N ASP A 6 25.67 14.55 -15.81
CA ASP A 6 26.30 13.74 -14.77
C ASP A 6 25.23 12.75 -14.31
N ASP A 7 25.39 11.49 -14.70
CA ASP A 7 24.53 10.39 -14.27
C ASP A 7 24.55 10.44 -12.74
N PRO A 8 23.41 10.72 -12.09
CA PRO A 8 23.40 10.94 -10.65
C PRO A 8 24.03 9.73 -9.99
N ASP A 9 25.16 9.98 -9.30
CA ASP A 9 26.01 8.99 -8.64
C ASP A 9 25.22 7.76 -8.23
N ASP A 10 25.62 6.57 -8.70
CA ASP A 10 25.06 5.27 -8.31
C ASP A 10 24.92 5.20 -6.77
N VAL A 11 23.74 5.57 -6.27
CA VAL A 11 23.46 5.53 -4.83
C VAL A 11 23.41 4.07 -4.46
N VAL A 12 24.42 3.60 -3.73
CA VAL A 12 24.46 2.22 -3.24
C VAL A 12 23.29 2.01 -2.28
N GLU A 13 22.26 1.31 -2.73
CA GLU A 13 21.11 0.93 -1.93
C GLU A 13 21.39 -0.36 -1.16
N PHE A 14 21.16 -0.34 0.16
CA PHE A 14 21.34 -1.50 1.03
C PHE A 14 20.00 -2.15 1.36
N HIS A 15 19.89 -3.45 1.08
CA HIS A 15 18.74 -4.23 1.50
C HIS A 15 18.95 -4.76 2.92
N VAL A 16 18.04 -4.46 3.83
CA VAL A 16 18.13 -4.86 5.25
C VAL A 16 16.92 -5.71 5.59
N SER A 17 17.15 -7.00 5.87
CA SER A 17 16.07 -7.92 6.24
C SER A 17 16.06 -8.14 7.76
N ILE A 18 14.93 -7.84 8.39
CA ILE A 18 14.70 -7.96 9.83
C ILE A 18 13.51 -8.89 10.03
N THR A 19 13.75 -10.07 10.57
CA THR A 19 12.72 -11.12 10.61
C THR A 19 12.72 -11.94 11.90
N ARG A 20 11.57 -12.57 12.20
CA ARG A 20 11.40 -13.62 13.25
C ARG A 20 11.72 -13.19 14.68
N TYR A 21 11.63 -11.89 14.98
CA TYR A 21 11.84 -11.40 16.33
C TYR A 21 10.56 -11.55 17.16
N ARG A 22 10.45 -12.67 17.88
CA ARG A 22 9.28 -13.01 18.72
C ARG A 22 9.69 -13.54 20.10
N PRO A 23 10.12 -12.67 21.02
CA PRO A 23 10.49 -13.10 22.36
C PRO A 23 9.27 -13.69 23.09
N THR A 24 9.47 -14.80 23.79
CA THR A 24 8.41 -15.47 24.57
C THR A 24 8.20 -14.83 25.94
N GLU A 25 9.22 -14.17 26.48
CA GLU A 25 9.20 -13.55 27.80
C GLU A 25 9.12 -12.02 27.68
N PRO A 26 8.20 -11.35 28.39
CA PRO A 26 8.05 -9.89 28.38
C PRO A 26 9.35 -9.10 28.66
N SER A 27 10.25 -9.65 29.48
CA SER A 27 11.54 -9.01 29.82
C SER A 27 12.55 -8.97 28.67
N ASN A 28 12.34 -9.78 27.63
CA ASN A 28 13.27 -9.90 26.50
C ASN A 28 12.81 -9.08 25.29
N PHE A 29 11.71 -8.34 25.41
CA PHE A 29 11.24 -7.44 24.36
C PHE A 29 12.16 -6.23 24.23
N ILE A 30 12.67 -6.04 23.01
CA ILE A 30 13.23 -4.80 22.54
C ILE A 30 12.07 -3.81 22.47
N SER A 31 12.31 -2.59 22.90
CA SER A 31 11.35 -1.49 22.73
C SER A 31 11.19 -1.18 21.24
N ALA A 32 9.97 -1.00 20.75
CA ALA A 32 9.73 -0.52 19.39
C ALA A 32 10.45 0.81 19.12
N VAL A 33 10.64 1.64 20.15
CA VAL A 33 11.35 2.91 20.07
C VAL A 33 12.82 2.69 19.74
N ASP A 34 13.48 1.77 20.47
CA ASP A 34 14.90 1.46 20.24
C ASP A 34 15.11 0.88 18.84
N PHE A 35 14.15 0.08 18.39
CA PHE A 35 14.12 -0.43 17.02
C PHE A 35 14.05 0.71 15.98
N PHE A 36 13.08 1.63 16.10
CA PHE A 36 12.95 2.76 15.19
C PHE A 36 14.14 3.73 15.26
N ILE A 37 14.69 3.99 16.45
CA ILE A 37 15.90 4.79 16.62
C ILE A 37 17.05 4.13 15.86
N SER A 38 17.27 2.84 16.05
CA SER A 38 18.35 2.10 15.36
C SER A 38 18.18 2.13 13.85
N LEU A 39 16.95 1.94 13.36
CA LEU A 39 16.63 2.01 11.93
C LEU A 39 16.85 3.42 11.37
N SER A 40 16.53 4.46 12.15
CA SER A 40 16.75 5.85 11.75
C SER A 40 18.22 6.23 11.69
N LEU A 41 19.04 5.75 12.63
CA LEU A 41 20.48 5.93 12.63
C LEU A 41 21.12 5.25 11.42
N LEU A 42 20.66 4.04 11.09
CA LEU A 42 21.14 3.32 9.91
C LEU A 42 20.78 4.09 8.62
N ASN A 43 19.54 4.54 8.50
CA ASN A 43 19.04 5.30 7.35
C ASN A 43 19.75 6.65 7.17
N LYS A 44 20.17 7.29 8.27
CA LYS A 44 20.95 8.53 8.23
C LYS A 44 22.34 8.32 7.59
N SER A 45 22.90 7.13 7.72
CA SER A 45 24.23 6.81 7.21
C SER A 45 24.22 6.21 5.80
N MET A 46 23.11 5.59 5.39
CA MET A 46 22.99 4.93 4.09
C MET A 46 21.53 4.80 3.66
N THR A 47 21.27 4.79 2.35
CA THR A 47 19.95 4.50 1.81
C THR A 47 19.64 3.02 2.02
N ILE A 48 18.64 2.74 2.86
CA ILE A 48 18.19 1.37 3.13
C ILE A 48 16.78 1.11 2.58
N ASN A 49 16.57 -0.11 2.07
CA ASN A 49 15.26 -0.65 1.77
C ASN A 49 14.98 -1.77 2.76
N PRO A 50 14.17 -1.50 3.81
CA PRO A 50 13.93 -2.48 4.84
C PRO A 50 12.86 -3.49 4.41
N GLU A 51 13.18 -4.77 4.58
CA GLU A 51 12.24 -5.88 4.58
C GLU A 51 12.00 -6.31 6.02
N ILE A 52 10.81 -6.06 6.55
CA ILE A 52 10.47 -6.30 7.96
C ILE A 52 9.36 -7.33 8.03
N SER A 53 9.63 -8.47 8.67
CA SER A 53 8.66 -9.56 8.71
C SER A 53 8.57 -10.27 10.05
N ASP A 54 7.37 -10.69 10.44
CA ASP A 54 7.17 -11.64 11.55
C ASP A 54 7.74 -11.18 12.91
N ILE A 55 7.75 -9.86 13.19
CA ILE A 55 8.30 -9.32 14.44
C ILE A 55 7.21 -8.88 15.42
N SER A 56 7.55 -8.89 16.72
CA SER A 56 6.66 -8.45 17.80
C SER A 56 7.40 -7.60 18.82
N PHE A 57 6.74 -6.54 19.30
CA PHE A 57 7.26 -5.62 20.32
C PHE A 57 6.31 -5.55 21.51
N ASP A 58 6.81 -5.02 22.63
CA ASP A 58 5.93 -4.65 23.75
C ASP A 58 4.98 -3.53 23.29
N ALA A 59 3.67 -3.77 23.43
CA ALA A 59 2.64 -2.81 23.05
C ALA A 59 2.78 -1.45 23.75
N GLN A 60 3.33 -1.42 24.98
CA GLN A 60 3.52 -0.16 25.71
C GLN A 60 4.64 0.70 25.10
N SER A 61 5.60 0.08 24.41
CA SER A 61 6.73 0.78 23.82
C SER A 61 6.33 1.74 22.69
N PHE A 62 5.24 1.45 21.97
CA PHE A 62 4.75 2.29 20.88
C PHE A 62 4.37 3.72 21.31
N ARG A 63 3.98 3.91 22.58
CA ARG A 63 3.58 5.23 23.11
C ARG A 63 4.67 6.29 23.00
N TRP A 64 5.93 5.86 22.97
CA TRP A 64 7.10 6.74 22.96
C TRP A 64 7.73 6.88 21.58
N CYS A 65 7.21 6.20 20.56
CA CYS A 65 7.75 6.31 19.20
C CYS A 65 7.61 7.72 18.63
N SER A 66 6.80 8.59 19.26
CA SER A 66 6.67 10.00 18.88
C SER A 66 7.93 10.83 19.14
N TRP A 67 8.87 10.27 19.88
CA TRP A 67 10.16 10.89 20.20
C TRP A 67 11.30 10.48 19.26
N VAL A 68 11.01 9.72 18.21
CA VAL A 68 12.01 9.43 17.18
C VAL A 68 12.23 10.72 16.38
N ASP A 69 13.20 11.52 16.82
CA ASP A 69 13.53 12.83 16.23
C ASP A 69 14.07 12.73 14.80
N THR A 70 14.67 11.59 14.45
CA THR A 70 15.23 11.38 13.11
C THR A 70 14.21 10.73 12.20
N PRO A 71 13.74 11.44 11.16
CA PRO A 71 12.77 10.88 10.24
C PRO A 71 13.28 9.65 9.49
N LEU A 72 12.41 8.66 9.30
CA LEU A 72 12.69 7.54 8.39
C LEU A 72 12.39 7.96 6.95
N SER A 73 13.29 7.61 6.04
CA SER A 73 13.12 7.79 4.60
C SER A 73 13.51 6.53 3.84
N PHE A 74 12.53 5.82 3.29
CA PHE A 74 12.78 4.59 2.53
C PHE A 74 12.29 4.77 1.10
N LYS A 75 12.96 4.13 0.14
CA LYS A 75 12.50 4.10 -1.24
C LYS A 75 11.42 3.04 -1.44
N SER A 76 11.67 1.83 -0.91
CA SER A 76 10.78 0.67 -1.12
C SER A 76 10.68 -0.23 0.12
N PRO A 77 10.02 0.19 1.22
CA PRO A 77 9.82 -0.68 2.38
C PRO A 77 8.85 -1.83 2.08
N GLU A 78 9.21 -3.01 2.58
CA GLU A 78 8.40 -4.24 2.51
C GLU A 78 8.05 -4.72 3.91
N LEU A 79 6.76 -4.81 4.22
CA LEU A 79 6.25 -5.17 5.55
C LEU A 79 5.39 -6.42 5.45
N THR A 80 5.69 -7.45 6.24
CA THR A 80 5.02 -8.76 6.15
C THR A 80 4.64 -9.32 7.52
N ASP A 81 3.40 -9.81 7.68
CA ASP A 81 2.92 -10.44 8.92
C ASP A 81 3.08 -9.55 10.17
N LEU A 82 2.80 -8.26 10.01
CA LEU A 82 2.94 -7.25 11.08
C LEU A 82 1.58 -6.82 11.64
N GLY A 83 1.52 -6.70 12.96
CA GLY A 83 0.31 -6.27 13.69
C GLY A 83 0.01 -4.78 13.56
N SER A 84 -1.24 -4.42 13.84
CA SER A 84 -1.77 -3.06 13.66
C SER A 84 -0.95 -1.95 14.32
N SER A 85 -0.54 -2.11 15.57
CA SER A 85 0.23 -1.08 16.28
C SER A 85 1.59 -0.80 15.63
N PHE A 86 2.26 -1.82 15.09
CA PHE A 86 3.53 -1.61 14.40
C PHE A 86 3.33 -0.85 13.09
N ILE A 87 2.32 -1.23 12.29
CA ILE A 87 2.03 -0.60 11.00
C ILE A 87 1.72 0.89 11.18
N ALA A 88 0.86 1.25 12.13
CA ALA A 88 0.53 2.64 12.40
C ALA A 88 1.79 3.46 12.74
N GLU A 89 2.61 2.94 13.65
CA GLU A 89 3.81 3.63 14.14
C GLU A 89 4.91 3.72 13.08
N PHE A 90 5.10 2.67 12.29
CA PHE A 90 6.05 2.66 11.17
C PHE A 90 5.75 3.81 10.19
N PHE A 91 4.51 3.94 9.74
CA PHE A 91 4.11 5.03 8.84
C PHE A 91 4.08 6.41 9.50
N ARG A 92 3.92 6.46 10.83
CA ARG A 92 4.03 7.71 11.60
C ARG A 92 5.48 8.21 11.66
N CYS A 93 6.46 7.30 11.71
CA CYS A 93 7.90 7.61 11.72
C CYS A 93 8.48 7.89 10.32
N ILE A 94 7.82 7.46 9.25
CA ILE A 94 8.22 7.79 7.87
C ILE A 94 7.77 9.22 7.54
N THR A 95 8.73 10.10 7.23
CA THR A 95 8.41 11.47 6.83
C THR A 95 8.54 11.71 5.33
N SER A 96 9.39 10.96 4.64
CA SER A 96 9.45 11.02 3.17
C SER A 96 8.30 10.23 2.55
N ARG A 97 8.13 10.35 1.24
CA ARG A 97 7.16 9.58 0.47
C ARG A 97 7.93 8.47 -0.25
N PRO A 98 7.80 7.20 0.18
CA PRO A 98 8.41 6.09 -0.54
C PRO A 98 7.95 6.05 -2.00
N GLU A 99 8.80 5.51 -2.85
CA GLU A 99 8.43 5.20 -4.23
C GLU A 99 7.46 4.01 -4.22
N TYR A 100 7.84 2.91 -3.59
CA TYR A 100 7.04 1.70 -3.48
C TYR A 100 6.74 1.38 -2.01
N VAL A 101 5.59 0.78 -1.74
CA VAL A 101 5.27 0.20 -0.42
C VAL A 101 4.61 -1.14 -0.64
N THR A 102 5.13 -2.18 0.02
CA THR A 102 4.52 -3.51 -0.01
C THR A 102 4.04 -3.89 1.39
N LEU A 103 2.75 -4.21 1.53
CA LEU A 103 2.14 -4.71 2.76
C LEU A 103 1.58 -6.10 2.51
N THR A 104 2.13 -7.10 3.20
CA THR A 104 1.77 -8.51 3.02
C THR A 104 1.18 -9.07 4.31
N ARG A 105 -0.08 -9.51 4.29
CA ARG A 105 -0.78 -10.11 5.45
C ARG A 105 -0.71 -9.24 6.73
N CYS A 106 -0.69 -7.92 6.56
CA CYS A 106 -0.65 -6.97 7.66
C CYS A 106 -2.05 -6.62 8.17
N GLU A 107 -2.14 -6.24 9.45
CA GLU A 107 -3.33 -5.57 9.99
C GLU A 107 -3.15 -4.06 9.90
N ILE A 108 -4.10 -3.37 9.26
CA ILE A 108 -4.00 -1.93 8.98
C ILE A 108 -5.07 -1.19 9.79
N PRO A 109 -4.69 -0.44 10.84
CA PRO A 109 -5.64 0.31 11.65
C PRO A 109 -6.03 1.64 10.96
N PRO A 110 -7.18 2.24 11.33
CA PRO A 110 -7.75 3.39 10.63
C PRO A 110 -6.90 4.67 10.67
N GLU A 111 -6.05 4.83 11.69
CA GLU A 111 -5.14 5.96 11.86
C GLU A 111 -3.86 5.88 11.02
N THR A 112 -3.64 4.77 10.31
CA THR A 112 -2.48 4.60 9.43
C THR A 112 -2.49 5.66 8.34
N ASN A 113 -1.34 6.20 7.97
CA ASN A 113 -1.17 7.10 6.83
C ASN A 113 -0.14 6.49 5.86
N ILE A 114 -0.61 5.62 4.98
CA ILE A 114 0.25 4.90 4.04
C ILE A 114 0.74 5.87 2.97
N ARG A 115 2.03 6.23 3.04
CA ARG A 115 2.68 7.09 2.05
C ARG A 115 3.33 6.23 0.98
N GLY A 116 3.12 6.57 -0.29
CA GLY A 116 3.77 5.88 -1.40
C GLY A 116 3.32 6.43 -2.75
N HIS A 117 4.15 6.31 -3.79
CA HIS A 117 3.69 6.50 -5.17
C HIS A 117 2.99 5.25 -5.68
N TYR A 118 3.56 4.09 -5.36
CA TYR A 118 3.08 2.78 -5.72
C TYR A 118 2.84 1.96 -4.45
N ALA A 119 1.74 1.22 -4.41
CA ALA A 119 1.42 0.33 -3.31
C ALA A 119 1.09 -1.08 -3.81
N CYS A 120 1.58 -2.09 -3.09
CA CYS A 120 1.21 -3.49 -3.25
C CYS A 120 0.61 -3.98 -1.93
N PHE A 121 -0.64 -4.39 -1.96
CA PHE A 121 -1.31 -5.04 -0.84
C PHE A 121 -1.50 -6.51 -1.20
N ASP A 122 -0.85 -7.41 -0.45
CA ASP A 122 -0.86 -8.85 -0.68
C ASP A 122 -1.43 -9.57 0.55
N GLY A 123 -2.39 -10.50 0.37
CA GLY A 123 -2.83 -11.35 1.47
C GLY A 123 -3.60 -10.64 2.60
N ILE A 124 -4.12 -9.42 2.40
CA ILE A 124 -4.87 -8.69 3.43
C ILE A 124 -6.25 -9.33 3.60
N VAL A 125 -6.45 -10.05 4.70
CA VAL A 125 -7.64 -10.87 4.95
C VAL A 125 -8.83 -10.03 5.43
N SER A 126 -8.61 -9.04 6.29
CA SER A 126 -9.68 -8.25 6.89
C SER A 126 -10.19 -7.17 5.94
N GLY A 127 -11.49 -7.15 5.69
CA GLY A 127 -12.14 -6.09 4.91
C GLY A 127 -11.98 -4.71 5.53
N SER A 128 -11.98 -4.59 6.86
CA SER A 128 -11.75 -3.30 7.53
C SER A 128 -10.30 -2.82 7.36
N SER A 129 -9.32 -3.72 7.44
CA SER A 129 -7.92 -3.37 7.17
C SER A 129 -7.70 -2.97 5.72
N MET A 130 -8.32 -3.68 4.76
CA MET A 130 -8.28 -3.29 3.35
C MET A 130 -8.89 -1.90 3.14
N LEU A 131 -10.09 -1.64 3.70
CA LEU A 131 -10.72 -0.33 3.61
C LEU A 131 -9.87 0.79 4.24
N ASN A 132 -9.25 0.54 5.39
CA ASN A 132 -8.32 1.47 6.02
C ASN A 132 -7.10 1.74 5.13
N ALA A 133 -6.55 0.72 4.49
CA ALA A 133 -5.43 0.86 3.55
C ALA A 133 -5.81 1.77 2.37
N LEU A 134 -6.97 1.52 1.77
CA LEU A 134 -7.47 2.30 0.64
C LEU A 134 -7.81 3.74 1.03
N ARG A 135 -8.31 4.00 2.25
CA ARG A 135 -8.57 5.36 2.75
C ARG A 135 -7.29 6.13 3.08
N SER A 136 -6.26 5.44 3.54
CA SER A 136 -5.02 6.05 4.03
C SER A 136 -3.96 6.29 2.96
N TRP A 137 -4.07 5.62 1.81
CA TRP A 137 -3.12 5.74 0.71
C TRP A 137 -3.61 6.73 -0.37
N ASP A 138 -2.70 7.55 -0.90
CA ASP A 138 -3.00 8.59 -1.90
C ASP A 138 -2.07 8.56 -3.13
N GLY A 139 -1.50 7.40 -3.45
CA GLY A 139 -0.59 7.19 -4.59
C GLY A 139 -1.28 7.04 -5.94
N SER A 140 -0.51 6.63 -6.94
CA SER A 140 -0.95 6.55 -8.34
C SER A 140 -1.07 5.15 -8.91
N GLU A 141 -0.39 4.14 -8.36
CA GLU A 141 -0.60 2.76 -8.82
C GLU A 141 -0.76 1.81 -7.64
N LEU A 142 -1.80 0.99 -7.74
CA LEU A 142 -2.17 0.05 -6.70
C LEU A 142 -2.21 -1.35 -7.28
N HIS A 143 -1.52 -2.27 -6.61
CA HIS A 143 -1.64 -3.68 -6.83
C HIS A 143 -2.32 -4.31 -5.60
N ILE A 144 -3.43 -5.01 -5.83
CA ILE A 144 -4.11 -5.82 -4.82
C ILE A 144 -3.96 -7.27 -5.25
N LYS A 145 -3.34 -8.10 -4.42
CA LYS A 145 -3.02 -9.48 -4.76
C LYS A 145 -3.50 -10.41 -3.67
N GLU A 146 -4.24 -11.46 -4.02
CA GLU A 146 -4.68 -12.51 -3.10
C GLU A 146 -5.27 -11.95 -1.79
N CYS A 147 -6.12 -10.92 -1.89
CA CYS A 147 -6.65 -10.21 -0.72
C CYS A 147 -8.12 -10.58 -0.47
N PRO A 148 -8.43 -11.54 0.43
CA PRO A 148 -9.80 -11.88 0.80
C PRO A 148 -10.61 -10.70 1.35
N GLY A 149 -9.93 -9.69 1.92
CA GLY A 149 -10.57 -8.48 2.43
C GLY A 149 -11.08 -7.55 1.33
N PHE A 150 -10.63 -7.70 0.08
CA PHE A 150 -11.08 -6.89 -1.04
C PHE A 150 -12.41 -7.41 -1.61
N THR A 151 -13.49 -7.11 -0.90
CA THR A 151 -14.85 -7.62 -1.14
C THR A 151 -15.77 -6.58 -1.77
N ASP A 152 -16.97 -7.02 -2.18
CA ASP A 152 -18.06 -6.14 -2.63
C ASP A 152 -18.39 -5.02 -1.64
N ALA A 153 -18.35 -5.30 -0.34
CA ALA A 153 -18.65 -4.30 0.68
C ALA A 153 -17.60 -3.18 0.65
N VAL A 154 -16.31 -3.56 0.60
CA VAL A 154 -15.21 -2.59 0.48
C VAL A 154 -15.34 -1.78 -0.82
N LEU A 155 -15.64 -2.42 -1.95
CA LEU A 155 -15.84 -1.74 -3.25
C LEU A 155 -17.01 -0.73 -3.21
N ARG A 156 -18.09 -1.04 -2.51
CA ARG A 156 -19.22 -0.12 -2.31
C ARG A 156 -18.84 1.05 -1.41
N ASP A 157 -18.20 0.76 -0.27
CA ASP A 157 -17.77 1.77 0.70
C ASP A 157 -16.83 2.79 0.03
N ILE A 158 -15.84 2.32 -0.76
CA ILE A 158 -14.95 3.21 -1.49
C ILE A 158 -15.64 3.96 -2.63
N GLY A 159 -16.72 3.40 -3.21
CA GLY A 159 -17.52 4.08 -4.22
C GLY A 159 -18.43 5.16 -3.64
N ASP A 160 -18.88 5.01 -2.40
CA ASP A 160 -19.77 5.97 -1.74
C ASP A 160 -19.02 7.15 -1.10
N GLU A 161 -17.73 6.99 -0.85
CA GLU A 161 -16.88 7.99 -0.22
C GLU A 161 -15.93 8.66 -1.20
N ASP A 162 -15.67 9.96 -0.98
CA ASP A 162 -14.65 10.70 -1.73
C ASP A 162 -13.25 10.44 -1.14
N ILE A 163 -12.75 9.21 -1.35
CA ILE A 163 -11.49 8.75 -0.73
C ILE A 163 -10.24 9.20 -1.51
N PRO A 164 -9.13 9.51 -0.81
CA PRO A 164 -7.90 9.99 -1.42
C PRO A 164 -7.32 9.08 -2.51
N CYS A 165 -7.31 7.75 -2.30
CA CYS A 165 -6.73 6.82 -3.28
C CYS A 165 -7.42 6.93 -4.64
N LEU A 166 -8.73 7.16 -4.66
CA LEU A 166 -9.50 7.25 -5.90
C LEU A 166 -9.28 8.54 -6.67
N ARG A 167 -8.68 9.57 -6.08
CA ARG A 167 -8.41 10.83 -6.79
C ARG A 167 -7.14 10.75 -7.64
N ARG A 168 -6.16 9.95 -7.20
CA ARG A 168 -4.82 9.93 -7.78
C ARG A 168 -4.46 8.62 -8.47
N LEU A 169 -5.22 7.55 -8.26
CA LEU A 169 -4.98 6.28 -8.95
C LEU A 169 -4.95 6.48 -10.47
N ARG A 170 -4.02 5.80 -11.12
CA ARG A 170 -3.85 5.77 -12.57
C ARG A 170 -3.73 4.35 -13.05
N ALA A 171 -3.21 3.44 -12.23
CA ALA A 171 -3.24 2.02 -12.52
C ALA A 171 -3.79 1.25 -11.32
N LEU A 172 -4.70 0.32 -11.59
CA LEU A 172 -5.19 -0.64 -10.63
C LEU A 172 -4.97 -2.05 -11.20
N THR A 173 -4.18 -2.85 -10.50
CA THR A 173 -4.02 -4.27 -10.80
C THR A 173 -4.64 -5.06 -9.66
N VAL A 174 -5.50 -6.03 -9.98
CA VAL A 174 -6.13 -6.91 -9.00
C VAL A 174 -5.92 -8.36 -9.42
N THR A 175 -5.43 -9.19 -8.51
CA THR A 175 -5.21 -10.63 -8.73
C THR A 175 -5.86 -11.43 -7.59
N GLY A 176 -6.66 -12.45 -7.91
CA GLY A 176 -7.15 -13.45 -6.95
C GLY A 176 -8.03 -12.90 -5.82
N ALA A 177 -8.85 -11.89 -6.09
CA ALA A 177 -9.67 -11.23 -5.07
C ALA A 177 -11.16 -11.60 -5.15
N ALA A 178 -11.81 -11.69 -3.98
CA ALA A 178 -13.19 -12.14 -3.84
C ALA A 178 -14.21 -11.00 -4.00
N PHE A 179 -14.41 -10.51 -5.23
CA PHE A 179 -15.41 -9.50 -5.56
C PHE A 179 -16.31 -9.90 -6.74
N SER A 180 -17.44 -9.21 -6.90
CA SER A 180 -18.33 -9.31 -8.06
C SER A 180 -18.02 -8.23 -9.10
N ALA A 181 -18.20 -8.57 -10.37
CA ALA A 181 -17.97 -7.62 -11.45
C ALA A 181 -18.88 -6.38 -11.34
N GLU A 182 -20.11 -6.55 -10.82
CA GLU A 182 -21.06 -5.49 -10.52
C GLU A 182 -20.55 -4.51 -9.46
N ALA A 183 -20.00 -5.01 -8.35
CA ALA A 183 -19.44 -4.16 -7.31
C ALA A 183 -18.19 -3.40 -7.81
N PHE A 184 -17.38 -4.05 -8.64
CA PHE A 184 -16.22 -3.40 -9.25
C PHE A 184 -16.65 -2.29 -10.22
N LYS A 185 -17.62 -2.58 -11.09
CA LYS A 185 -18.25 -1.60 -11.99
C LYS A 185 -18.81 -0.41 -11.21
N TYR A 186 -19.46 -0.66 -10.07
CA TYR A 186 -20.00 0.39 -9.21
C TYR A 186 -18.91 1.36 -8.72
N MET A 187 -17.79 0.84 -8.21
CA MET A 187 -16.64 1.66 -7.82
C MET A 187 -16.12 2.51 -9.00
N VAL A 188 -16.01 1.91 -10.18
CA VAL A 188 -15.59 2.61 -11.41
C VAL A 188 -16.56 3.74 -11.78
N GLU A 189 -17.86 3.49 -11.72
CA GLU A 189 -18.91 4.49 -12.00
C GLU A 189 -18.85 5.67 -11.06
N ARG A 190 -18.62 5.41 -9.78
CA ARG A 190 -18.57 6.43 -8.75
C ARG A 190 -17.36 7.33 -8.87
N ARG A 191 -16.21 6.75 -9.22
CA ARG A 191 -14.99 7.50 -9.49
C ARG A 191 -15.09 8.40 -10.71
N TYR A 192 -15.74 7.91 -11.77
CA TYR A 192 -15.91 8.64 -13.02
C TYR A 192 -17.41 8.71 -13.40
N PRO A 193 -18.18 9.60 -12.74
CA PRO A 193 -19.54 9.86 -13.17
C PRO A 193 -19.48 10.35 -14.62
N ALA A 194 -20.44 9.92 -15.45
CA ALA A 194 -20.48 10.21 -16.89
C ALA A 194 -20.16 11.69 -17.18
N GLY A 195 -18.93 11.97 -17.60
CA GLY A 195 -18.33 13.31 -17.64
C GLY A 195 -17.13 13.37 -18.59
N SER A 196 -16.57 14.57 -18.81
CA SER A 196 -15.64 14.81 -19.91
C SER A 196 -14.40 13.91 -19.88
N SER A 197 -14.06 13.34 -21.04
CA SER A 197 -13.01 12.34 -21.27
C SER A 197 -11.57 12.78 -20.91
N SER A 198 -11.35 14.02 -20.46
CA SER A 198 -10.01 14.58 -20.20
C SER A 198 -9.35 14.00 -18.96
N THR A 199 -10.11 13.67 -17.90
CA THR A 199 -9.59 13.06 -16.66
C THR A 199 -9.40 11.54 -16.75
N GLN A 200 -10.02 10.91 -17.76
CA GLN A 200 -9.95 9.45 -17.97
C GLN A 200 -8.66 9.02 -18.67
N ARG A 201 -7.92 9.92 -19.34
CA ARG A 201 -6.86 9.60 -20.32
C ARG A 201 -5.67 8.79 -19.80
N ARG A 202 -5.57 8.51 -18.50
CA ARG A 202 -4.44 7.79 -17.89
C ARG A 202 -4.87 6.75 -16.87
N TRP A 203 -6.03 6.14 -17.08
CA TRP A 203 -6.49 5.07 -16.21
C TRP A 203 -6.31 3.72 -16.88
N SER A 204 -5.61 2.82 -16.19
CA SER A 204 -5.51 1.41 -16.51
C SER A 204 -6.11 0.55 -15.41
N ILE A 205 -6.82 -0.49 -15.82
CA ILE A 205 -7.31 -1.56 -14.96
C ILE A 205 -6.83 -2.87 -15.54
N TRP A 206 -6.19 -3.67 -14.70
CA TRP A 206 -5.87 -5.06 -14.95
C TRP A 206 -6.53 -5.90 -13.87
N VAL A 207 -7.35 -6.87 -14.28
CA VAL A 207 -7.87 -7.91 -13.39
C VAL A 207 -7.41 -9.27 -13.91
N ASP A 208 -6.75 -10.02 -13.03
CA ASP A 208 -6.32 -11.40 -13.24
C ASP A 208 -6.99 -12.30 -12.18
N ASP A 209 -7.36 -13.52 -12.57
CA ASP A 209 -8.20 -14.43 -11.75
C ASP A 209 -9.46 -13.72 -11.18
N GLY A 210 -10.12 -12.95 -12.03
CA GLY A 210 -11.32 -12.18 -11.69
C GLY A 210 -12.62 -12.97 -11.83
N PRO A 211 -13.75 -12.46 -11.30
CA PRO A 211 -15.04 -13.10 -11.59
C PRO A 211 -15.34 -13.02 -13.10
N ALA A 212 -16.09 -14.01 -13.59
CA ALA A 212 -16.52 -14.04 -14.99
C ALA A 212 -17.24 -12.75 -15.39
N LEU A 213 -16.83 -12.16 -16.51
CA LEU A 213 -17.33 -10.86 -16.96
C LEU A 213 -18.33 -11.04 -18.13
N PRO A 214 -19.63 -10.75 -17.93
CA PRO A 214 -20.61 -10.78 -19.00
C PRO A 214 -20.22 -9.85 -20.16
N ALA A 215 -20.55 -10.22 -21.40
CA ALA A 215 -20.17 -9.47 -22.59
C ALA A 215 -20.62 -7.99 -22.55
N GLU A 216 -21.83 -7.73 -22.03
CA GLU A 216 -22.33 -6.37 -21.85
C GLU A 216 -21.45 -5.55 -20.89
N MET A 217 -21.01 -6.15 -19.79
CA MET A 217 -20.17 -5.48 -18.80
C MET A 217 -18.74 -5.27 -19.33
N ARG A 218 -18.20 -6.24 -20.08
CA ARG A 218 -16.91 -6.09 -20.78
C ARG A 218 -16.94 -4.91 -21.74
N ASN A 219 -17.94 -4.85 -22.62
CA ASN A 219 -18.11 -3.73 -23.54
C ASN A 219 -18.21 -2.38 -22.81
N TRP A 220 -18.88 -2.37 -21.65
CA TRP A 220 -18.98 -1.18 -20.82
C TRP A 220 -17.62 -0.72 -20.26
N PHE A 221 -16.79 -1.64 -19.76
CA PHE A 221 -15.45 -1.31 -19.26
C PHE A 221 -14.54 -0.82 -20.39
N GLU A 222 -14.49 -1.53 -21.51
CA GLU A 222 -13.67 -1.16 -22.68
C GLU A 222 -14.05 0.23 -23.23
N ALA A 223 -15.33 0.60 -23.16
CA ALA A 223 -15.79 1.92 -23.58
C ALA A 223 -15.43 3.05 -22.60
N ARG A 224 -15.13 2.75 -21.32
CA ARG A 224 -14.91 3.75 -20.26
C ARG A 224 -13.51 3.81 -19.70
N VAL A 225 -12.76 2.71 -19.78
CA VAL A 225 -11.42 2.56 -19.21
C VAL A 225 -10.44 2.45 -20.38
N PRO A 226 -9.56 3.45 -20.60
CA PRO A 226 -8.72 3.48 -21.80
C PRO A 226 -7.78 2.28 -21.96
N SER A 227 -7.33 1.71 -20.84
CA SER A 227 -6.52 0.50 -20.82
C SER A 227 -7.18 -0.49 -19.88
N PHE A 228 -7.83 -1.50 -20.45
CA PHE A 228 -8.61 -2.48 -19.71
C PHE A 228 -8.20 -3.88 -20.11
N ILE A 229 -7.81 -4.69 -19.12
CA ILE A 229 -7.53 -6.12 -19.26
C ILE A 229 -8.30 -6.83 -18.15
N TRP A 230 -8.99 -7.91 -18.52
CA TRP A 230 -9.77 -8.73 -17.59
C TRP A 230 -9.68 -10.20 -17.98
N GLU A 231 -8.92 -10.93 -17.19
CA GLU A 231 -8.65 -12.35 -17.30
C GLU A 231 -9.36 -13.05 -16.13
N PRO A 232 -10.38 -13.88 -16.41
CA PRO A 232 -11.13 -14.60 -15.38
C PRO A 232 -10.46 -15.92 -14.96
#